data_AF-A0A495F8X1-F1
#
_entry.id   AF-A0A495F8X1-F1
#
_cell.length_a   1.000
_cell.length_b   1.000
_cell.length_c   1.000
_cell.angle_alpha   90.00
_cell.angle_beta   90.00
_cell.angle_gamma   90.00
#
_symmetry.space_group_name_H-M   'P 1'
#
loop_
_entity.id
_entity.type
_entity.pdbx_description
1 polymer ?
#
loop_
_entity_poly.entity_id
_entity_poly.type
_entity_poly.pdbx_seq_one_letter_code
_entity_poly.pdbx_strand_id
1 'polypeptide(L)'
;MCIKRQMPILFIICTHPATTCRRMSMSALQSLPVSLQTVLLLIASNVFMTFAWYGHLKNLATSPWYTAALVSWGIALFEYLLQVPANRIGFTQFNVGQLKIMQEVITLAVFVPFAVFYMGQPLKWDYLWAGLCLVGAVYFIFRSA
;
A
#
# COMPACT_ATOMS: atom_id res chain seq x y z
N MET A 1 -13.89 -27.48 -7.99
CA MET A 1 -13.18 -26.94 -9.17
C MET A 1 -14.00 -25.78 -9.71
N CYS A 2 -13.38 -24.65 -10.05
CA CYS A 2 -13.97 -23.37 -10.48
C CYS A 2 -14.32 -22.35 -9.38
N ILE A 3 -13.32 -22.00 -8.56
CA ILE A 3 -13.23 -20.71 -7.86
C ILE A 3 -12.39 -19.79 -8.75
N LYS A 4 -13.01 -18.93 -9.56
CA LYS A 4 -12.43 -17.69 -10.14
C LYS A 4 -13.51 -16.90 -10.90
N ARG A 5 -14.20 -16.01 -10.20
CA ARG A 5 -14.86 -14.84 -10.79
C ARG A 5 -14.71 -13.72 -9.78
N GLN A 6 -13.57 -13.03 -9.78
CA GLN A 6 -13.44 -11.76 -10.50
C GLN A 6 -14.67 -10.87 -10.25
N MET A 7 -14.82 -10.38 -9.02
CA MET A 7 -15.65 -9.20 -8.75
C MET A 7 -14.79 -7.98 -9.08
N PRO A 8 -15.10 -7.22 -10.15
CA PRO A 8 -14.64 -5.85 -10.26
C PRO A 8 -15.46 -5.01 -9.27
N ILE A 9 -14.93 -3.86 -8.92
CA ILE A 9 -15.59 -2.79 -8.18
C ILE A 9 -16.95 -2.49 -8.84
N LEU A 10 -18.04 -3.05 -8.31
CA LEU A 10 -19.42 -2.71 -8.68
C LEU A 10 -20.35 -3.12 -7.54
N PHE A 11 -21.01 -2.14 -6.93
CA PHE A 11 -22.26 -2.38 -6.20
C PHE A 11 -23.25 -3.03 -7.19
N ILE A 12 -23.48 -4.34 -7.06
CA ILE A 12 -24.56 -5.01 -7.78
C ILE A 12 -25.82 -4.80 -6.94
N ILE A 13 -26.55 -3.72 -7.23
CA ILE A 13 -28.01 -3.72 -7.05
C ILE A 13 -28.56 -4.45 -8.28
N CYS A 14 -29.03 -5.68 -8.07
CA CYS A 14 -29.87 -6.36 -9.05
C CYS A 14 -31.21 -5.64 -9.12
N THR A 15 -31.42 -4.76 -10.11
CA THR A 15 -32.77 -4.43 -10.60
C THR A 15 -32.76 -4.15 -12.10
N HIS A 16 -33.32 -5.09 -12.85
CA HIS A 16 -33.93 -4.96 -14.18
C HIS A 16 -33.06 -4.69 -15.43
N PRO A 17 -33.46 -5.23 -16.61
CA PRO A 17 -32.84 -4.96 -17.90
C PRO A 17 -33.37 -3.63 -18.45
N ALA A 18 -32.59 -2.96 -19.30
CA ALA A 18 -32.92 -1.69 -19.95
C ALA A 18 -32.80 -0.44 -19.05
N THR A 19 -31.57 -0.10 -18.67
CA THR A 19 -31.22 1.31 -18.57
C THR A 19 -29.76 1.45 -18.94
N THR A 20 -29.50 2.24 -19.98
CA THR A 20 -28.19 2.71 -20.42
C THR A 20 -27.27 2.89 -19.22
N CYS A 21 -26.37 1.93 -18.99
CA CYS A 21 -25.30 2.05 -18.02
C CYS A 21 -24.37 3.12 -18.59
N ARG A 22 -24.63 4.38 -18.23
CA ARG A 22 -23.69 5.47 -18.37
C ARG A 22 -22.51 5.07 -17.52
N ARG A 23 -21.55 4.37 -18.14
CA ARG A 23 -20.22 4.11 -17.64
C ARG A 23 -19.68 5.47 -17.25
N MET A 24 -19.77 5.81 -15.96
CA MET A 24 -19.16 7.00 -15.41
C MET A 24 -17.67 6.77 -15.66
N SER A 25 -17.18 7.41 -16.71
CA SER A 25 -15.85 7.18 -17.22
C SER A 25 -14.89 7.73 -16.17
N MET A 26 -14.35 6.85 -15.33
CA MET A 26 -13.14 7.10 -14.56
C MET A 26 -11.95 7.13 -15.55
N SER A 27 -12.00 8.06 -16.51
CA SER A 27 -11.13 8.13 -17.69
C SER A 27 -9.65 8.30 -17.34
N ALA A 28 -9.33 8.77 -16.12
CA ALA A 28 -7.96 9.05 -15.70
C ALA A 28 -7.25 7.83 -15.11
N LEU A 29 -7.98 6.87 -14.50
CA LEU A 29 -7.39 5.67 -13.87
C LEU A 29 -7.28 4.48 -14.83
N GLN A 30 -8.03 4.49 -15.93
CA GLN A 30 -8.12 3.37 -16.87
C GLN A 30 -6.97 3.33 -17.89
N SER A 31 -6.14 4.37 -17.97
CA SER A 31 -5.00 4.48 -18.89
C SER A 31 -3.65 4.13 -18.24
N LEU A 32 -3.61 3.95 -16.91
CA LEU A 32 -2.36 3.60 -16.21
C LEU A 32 -2.16 2.08 -16.18
N PRO A 33 -0.92 1.60 -16.36
CA PRO A 33 -0.63 0.18 -16.25
C PRO A 33 -0.96 -0.33 -14.84
N VAL A 34 -1.56 -1.51 -14.75
CA VAL A 34 -2.00 -2.18 -13.51
C VAL A 34 -0.89 -2.20 -12.44
N SER A 35 0.36 -2.40 -12.87
CA SER A 35 1.54 -2.39 -12.00
C SER A 35 1.76 -1.02 -11.34
N LEU A 36 1.64 0.08 -12.09
CA LEU A 36 1.83 1.42 -11.56
C LEU A 36 0.72 1.81 -10.59
N GLN A 37 -0.53 1.45 -10.90
CA GLN A 37 -1.66 1.66 -9.98
C GLN A 37 -1.43 0.94 -8.65
N THR A 38 -0.94 -0.31 -8.70
CA THR A 38 -0.61 -1.10 -7.51
C THR A 38 0.50 -0.42 -6.70
N VAL A 39 1.60 -0.03 -7.34
CA VAL A 39 2.73 0.62 -6.66
C VAL A 39 2.31 1.93 -6.00
N LEU A 40 1.54 2.78 -6.69
CA LEU A 40 1.08 4.05 -6.13
C LEU A 40 0.17 3.85 -4.91
N LEU A 41 -0.77 2.89 -4.98
CA LEU A 41 -1.63 2.57 -3.84
C LEU A 41 -0.82 2.01 -2.66
N LEU A 42 0.19 1.17 -2.92
CA LEU A 42 1.07 0.63 -1.88
C LEU A 42 1.97 1.69 -1.24
N ILE A 43 2.45 2.66 -2.02
CA ILE A 43 3.20 3.81 -1.50
C ILE A 43 2.29 4.65 -0.59
N ALA A 44 1.09 5.00 -1.07
CA ALA A 44 0.13 5.75 -0.27
C ALA A 44 -0.23 5.02 1.03
N SER A 45 -0.49 3.71 0.96
CA SER A 45 -0.71 2.85 2.12
C SER A 45 0.46 2.92 3.11
N ASN A 46 1.70 2.77 2.63
CA ASN A 46 2.90 2.83 3.46
C ASN A 46 3.13 4.18 4.15
N VAL A 47 2.75 5.28 3.51
CA VAL A 47 2.79 6.60 4.14
C VAL A 47 1.86 6.63 5.35
N PHE A 48 0.60 6.22 5.19
CA PHE A 48 -0.35 6.13 6.32
C PHE A 48 0.13 5.18 7.41
N MET A 49 0.67 4.02 7.04
CA MET A 49 1.28 3.08 7.98
C MET A 49 2.39 3.74 8.81
N THR A 50 3.32 4.42 8.14
CA THR A 50 4.46 5.07 8.80
C THR A 50 4.01 6.16 9.79
N PHE A 51 2.99 6.94 9.43
CA PHE A 51 2.38 7.90 10.35
C PHE A 51 1.63 7.24 11.50
N ALA A 52 0.90 6.15 11.26
CA ALA A 52 0.20 5.41 12.31
C ALA A 52 1.18 4.86 13.35
N TRP A 53 2.32 4.32 12.92
CA TRP A 53 3.32 3.71 13.80
C TRP A 53 4.25 4.70 14.48
N TYR A 54 4.67 5.77 13.79
CA TYR A 54 5.72 6.66 14.31
C TYR A 54 5.27 8.11 14.49
N GLY A 55 4.18 8.54 13.85
CA GLY A 55 3.68 9.91 13.94
C GLY A 55 3.31 10.31 15.38
N HIS A 56 2.73 9.37 16.14
CA HIS A 56 2.36 9.60 17.54
C HIS A 56 3.58 9.83 18.44
N LEU A 57 4.75 9.25 18.13
CA LEU A 57 5.98 9.41 18.91
C LEU A 57 6.51 10.84 18.88
N LYS A 58 6.24 11.60 17.81
CA LYS A 58 6.70 12.99 17.68
C LYS A 58 5.66 13.99 18.18
N ASN A 59 4.39 13.79 17.84
CA ASN A 59 3.35 14.79 18.04
C ASN A 59 2.49 14.56 19.29
N LEU A 60 2.43 13.33 19.78
CA LEU A 60 1.60 12.92 20.92
C LEU A 60 2.44 12.27 22.03
N ALA A 61 3.75 12.56 22.09
CA ALA A 61 4.67 11.97 23.07
C ALA A 61 4.25 12.19 24.53
N THR A 62 3.59 13.32 24.82
CA THR A 62 3.07 13.69 26.14
C THR A 62 1.60 13.30 26.34
N SER A 63 0.94 12.80 25.30
CA SER A 63 -0.47 12.40 25.36
C SER A 63 -0.62 10.99 25.94
N PRO A 64 -1.76 10.69 26.58
CA PRO A 64 -2.01 9.35 27.12
C PRO A 64 -1.94 8.27 26.03
N TRP A 65 -1.44 7.08 26.36
CA TRP A 65 -1.26 5.98 25.41
C TRP A 65 -2.54 5.61 24.65
N TYR A 66 -3.72 5.75 25.28
CA TYR A 66 -5.00 5.42 24.66
C TYR A 66 -5.37 6.39 23.53
N THR A 67 -4.99 7.67 23.61
CA THR A 67 -5.24 8.63 22.52
C THR A 67 -4.35 8.34 21.34
N ALA A 68 -3.08 8.00 21.59
CA ALA A 68 -2.16 7.56 20.54
C ALA A 68 -2.69 6.29 19.85
N ALA A 69 -3.13 5.29 20.63
CA ALA A 69 -3.70 4.06 20.09
C ALA A 69 -4.94 4.30 19.23
N LEU A 70 -5.91 5.11 19.68
CA LEU A 70 -7.13 5.40 18.92
C LEU A 70 -6.85 6.16 17.62
N VAL A 71 -5.96 7.15 17.65
CA VAL A 71 -5.58 7.91 16.45
C VAL A 71 -4.83 7.02 15.46
N SER A 72 -3.86 6.23 15.94
CA SER A 72 -3.13 5.26 15.11
C SER A 72 -4.08 4.23 14.48
N TRP A 73 -5.09 3.77 15.22
CA TRP A 73 -6.09 2.83 14.70
C TRP A 73 -6.98 3.47 13.63
N GLY A 74 -7.37 4.73 13.81
CA GLY A 74 -8.09 5.50 12.80
C GLY A 74 -7.28 5.67 11.50
N ILE A 75 -5.98 5.97 11.61
CA ILE A 75 -5.08 6.10 10.44
C ILE A 75 -4.87 4.74 9.76
N ALA A 76 -4.68 3.67 10.53
CA ALA A 76 -4.54 2.31 10.01
C ALA A 76 -5.77 1.85 9.21
N LEU A 77 -6.97 2.35 9.54
CA LEU A 77 -8.18 2.06 8.77
C LEU A 77 -8.07 2.58 7.33
N PHE A 78 -7.50 3.79 7.13
CA PHE A 78 -7.26 4.35 5.80
C PHE A 78 -6.17 3.61 5.02
N GLU A 79 -5.11 3.18 5.71
CA GLU A 79 -4.09 2.28 5.17
C GLU A 79 -4.73 1.02 4.57
N TYR A 80 -5.57 0.33 5.35
CA TYR A 80 -6.24 -0.89 4.90
C TYR A 80 -7.15 -0.66 3.70
N LEU A 81 -7.86 0.46 3.64
CA LEU A 81 -8.72 0.83 2.51
C LEU A 81 -7.94 0.97 1.19
N LEU A 82 -6.64 1.30 1.24
CA LEU A 82 -5.76 1.38 0.07
C LEU A 82 -5.00 0.06 -0.17
N GLN A 83 -4.57 -0.60 0.90
CA GLN A 83 -3.82 -1.86 0.86
C GLN A 83 -4.61 -2.99 0.20
N VAL A 84 -5.89 -3.14 0.58
CA VAL A 84 -6.75 -4.22 0.07
C VAL A 84 -6.97 -4.12 -1.45
N PRO A 85 -7.41 -2.98 -2.03
CA PRO A 85 -7.54 -2.88 -3.49
C PRO A 85 -6.18 -2.96 -4.19
N ALA A 86 -5.11 -2.42 -3.61
CA ALA A 86 -3.76 -2.55 -4.19
C ALA A 86 -3.37 -4.02 -4.38
N ASN A 87 -3.49 -4.83 -3.33
CA ASN A 87 -3.14 -6.24 -3.40
C ASN A 87 -4.07 -7.03 -4.33
N ARG A 88 -5.36 -6.67 -4.38
CA ARG A 88 -6.33 -7.33 -5.28
C ARG A 88 -6.05 -7.03 -6.75
N ILE A 89 -5.65 -5.80 -7.07
CA ILE A 89 -5.24 -5.39 -8.41
C ILE A 89 -3.89 -6.01 -8.76
N GLY A 90 -2.92 -5.95 -7.85
CA GLY A 90 -1.57 -6.50 -8.04
C GLY A 90 -1.55 -8.01 -8.21
N PHE A 91 -2.43 -8.75 -7.53
CA PHE A 91 -2.55 -10.21 -7.65
C PHE A 91 -3.02 -10.68 -9.05
N THR A 92 -3.40 -9.76 -9.93
CA THR A 92 -3.68 -10.09 -11.34
C THR A 92 -2.42 -10.31 -12.17
N GLN A 93 -1.28 -9.74 -11.75
CA GLN A 93 -0.01 -9.78 -12.48
C GLN A 93 1.16 -10.37 -11.66
N PHE A 94 1.09 -10.26 -10.33
CA PHE A 94 2.15 -10.69 -9.41
C PHE A 94 1.67 -11.77 -8.44
N ASN A 95 2.58 -12.64 -8.01
CA ASN A 95 2.30 -13.60 -6.94
C ASN A 95 2.32 -12.91 -5.56
N VAL A 96 1.71 -13.53 -4.54
CA VAL A 96 1.69 -13.05 -3.15
C VAL A 96 3.10 -12.74 -2.63
N GLY A 97 4.09 -13.58 -2.96
CA GLY A 97 5.48 -13.36 -2.57
C GLY A 97 6.08 -12.09 -3.18
N GLN A 98 5.82 -11.84 -4.46
CA GLN A 98 6.27 -10.63 -5.16
C GLN A 98 5.61 -9.37 -4.59
N LEU A 99 4.31 -9.43 -4.32
CA LEU A 99 3.58 -8.32 -3.67
C LEU A 99 4.16 -8.00 -2.29
N LYS A 100 4.50 -9.03 -1.50
CA LYS A 100 5.08 -8.83 -0.17
C LYS A 100 6.47 -8.20 -0.24
N ILE A 101 7.36 -8.69 -1.10
CA ILE A 101 8.69 -8.07 -1.24
C ILE A 101 8.59 -6.65 -1.79
N MET A 102 7.70 -6.39 -2.74
CA MET A 102 7.45 -5.04 -3.22
C MET A 102 6.97 -4.12 -2.09
N GLN A 103 6.11 -4.61 -1.20
CA GLN A 103 5.73 -3.86 0.00
C GLN A 103 6.93 -3.55 0.90
N GLU A 104 7.78 -4.52 1.22
CA GLU A 104 8.97 -4.28 2.08
C GLU A 104 9.93 -3.24 1.49
N VAL A 105 10.15 -3.29 0.16
CA VAL A 105 10.95 -2.28 -0.56
C VAL A 105 10.31 -0.89 -0.44
N ILE A 106 9.00 -0.79 -0.66
CA ILE A 106 8.25 0.46 -0.52
C ILE A 106 8.29 0.96 0.93
N THR A 107 8.14 0.07 1.92
CA THR A 107 8.19 0.40 3.34
C THR A 107 9.53 1.04 3.68
N LEU A 108 10.64 0.43 3.30
CA LEU A 108 11.96 1.01 3.56
C LEU A 108 12.14 2.34 2.81
N ALA A 109 11.74 2.40 1.53
CA ALA A 109 11.86 3.60 0.71
C ALA A 109 11.04 4.79 1.22
N VAL A 110 9.87 4.56 1.83
CA VAL A 110 9.05 5.59 2.48
C VAL A 110 9.56 5.92 3.89
N PHE A 111 10.03 4.90 4.62
CA PHE A 111 10.51 5.05 5.98
C PHE A 111 11.80 5.89 6.06
N VAL A 112 12.76 5.70 5.15
CA VAL A 112 14.03 6.44 5.15
C VAL A 112 13.82 7.97 5.09
N PRO A 113 13.11 8.56 4.11
CA PRO A 113 12.85 10.00 4.09
C PRO A 113 12.00 10.44 5.28
N PHE A 114 11.07 9.62 5.76
CA PHE A 114 10.33 9.90 6.98
C PHE A 114 11.25 10.01 8.21
N ALA A 115 12.18 9.07 8.39
CA ALA A 115 13.12 9.08 9.52
C ALA A 115 14.00 10.34 9.50
N VAL A 116 14.47 10.75 8.32
CA VAL A 116 15.35 11.92 8.15
C VAL A 116 14.59 13.23 8.30
N PHE A 117 13.52 13.43 7.52
CA PHE A 117 12.82 14.71 7.46
C PHE A 117 11.81 14.88 8.59
N TYR A 118 11.08 13.82 8.94
CA TYR A 118 10.07 13.90 9.99
C TYR A 118 10.67 13.64 11.37
N MET A 119 11.46 12.59 11.58
CA MET A 119 12.02 12.28 12.91
C MET A 119 13.36 12.96 13.21
N GLY A 120 14.02 13.57 12.21
CA GLY A 120 15.34 14.20 12.39
C GLY A 120 16.45 13.20 12.71
N GLN A 121 16.26 11.93 12.38
CA GLN A 121 17.26 10.88 12.62
C GLN A 121 18.36 10.95 11.55
N PRO A 122 19.65 10.81 11.93
CA PRO A 122 20.73 10.78 10.96
C PRO A 122 20.63 9.56 10.05
N LEU A 123 20.94 9.74 8.76
CA LEU A 123 21.08 8.61 7.83
C LEU A 123 22.26 7.74 8.25
N LYS A 124 21.95 6.54 8.75
CA LYS A 124 22.94 5.50 8.99
C LYS A 124 23.20 4.70 7.73
N TRP A 125 24.44 4.26 7.55
CA TRP A 125 24.83 3.34 6.48
C TRP A 125 24.03 2.02 6.52
N ASP A 126 23.51 1.64 7.69
CA ASP A 126 22.65 0.48 7.88
C ASP A 126 21.43 0.48 6.96
N TYR A 127 20.84 1.65 6.66
CA TYR A 127 19.70 1.74 5.74
C TYR A 127 20.09 1.41 4.29
N LEU A 128 21.31 1.74 3.89
CA LEU A 128 21.83 1.44 2.57
C LEU A 128 22.14 -0.06 2.45
N TRP A 129 22.72 -0.66 3.47
CA TRP A 129 22.93 -2.11 3.53
C TRP A 129 21.60 -2.89 3.53
N ALA A 130 20.61 -2.43 4.30
CA ALA A 130 19.27 -3.00 4.27
C ALA A 130 18.63 -2.88 2.87
N GLY A 131 18.75 -1.73 2.22
CA GLY A 131 18.29 -1.53 0.85
C GLY A 131 18.96 -2.47 -0.14
N LEU A 132 20.27 -2.67 -0.03
CA LEU A 132 21.04 -3.60 -0.87
C LEU A 132 20.59 -5.05 -0.65
N CYS A 133 20.34 -5.46 0.59
CA CYS A 133 19.76 -6.76 0.90
C CYS A 133 18.36 -6.94 0.28
N LEU A 134 17.53 -5.90 0.28
CA LEU A 134 16.21 -5.93 -0.35
C LEU A 134 16.29 -6.04 -1.88
N VAL A 135 17.28 -5.41 -2.52
CA VAL A 135 17.53 -5.61 -3.96
C VAL A 135 17.85 -7.08 -4.25
N GLY A 136 18.64 -7.74 -3.39
CA GLY A 136 18.85 -9.18 -3.44
C GLY A 136 17.55 -9.98 -3.32
N ALA A 137 16.67 -9.61 -2.37
CA ALA A 137 15.37 -10.25 -2.20
C ALA A 137 14.47 -10.08 -3.44
N VAL A 138 14.44 -8.90 -4.05
CA VAL A 138 13.73 -8.64 -5.32
C VAL A 138 14.29 -9.54 -6.42
N TYR A 139 15.62 -9.59 -6.59
CA TYR A 139 16.23 -10.46 -7.59
C TYR A 139 15.80 -11.93 -7.39
N PHE A 140 15.91 -12.48 -6.18
CA PHE A 140 15.57 -13.88 -5.94
C PHE A 140 14.09 -14.22 -6.16
N ILE A 141 13.19 -13.30 -5.82
CA ILE A 141 11.74 -13.51 -5.97
C ILE A 141 11.26 -13.29 -7.41
N PHE A 142 11.93 -12.43 -8.18
CA PHE A 142 11.60 -12.18 -9.58
C PHE A 142 12.42 -13.03 -10.57
N ARG A 143 13.48 -13.73 -10.15
CA ARG A 143 14.29 -14.59 -11.05
C ARG A 143 13.51 -15.75 -11.70
N SER A 144 12.40 -16.15 -11.08
CA SER A 144 11.57 -17.29 -11.50
C SER A 144 10.20 -16.84 -12.00
N ALA A 145 10.05 -15.54 -12.26
CA ALA A 145 8.84 -14.91 -12.79
C ALA A 145 8.77 -15.02 -14.32
#